data_AF-A0A6J6B3K4-F1
#
_entry.id   AF-A0A6J6B3K4-F1
#
_cell.length_a   1.000
_cell.length_b   1.000
_cell.length_c   1.000
_cell.angle_alpha   90.00
_cell.angle_beta   90.00
_cell.angle_gamma   90.00
#
_symmetry.space_group_name_H-M   'P 1'
#
loop_
_entity.id
_entity.type
_entity.pdbx_description
1 polymer ?
#
loop_
_entity_poly.entity_id
_entity_poly.type
_entity_poly.pdbx_seq_one_letter_code
_entity_poly.pdbx_strand_id
1 'polypeptide(L)'
;MPRRYADYLATDGFTNMNMISTVGSTLLALSMIPFLVNVWITRKSPLVGVDDPWGYGASLEWATSCPPPRHNFTSMPRIRSERPAFDLHYPHIKTEGH
;
A
#
# COMPACT_ATOMS: atom_id res chain seq x y z
N MET A 1 -4.47 32.98 3.64
CA MET A 1 -3.38 32.68 4.60
C MET A 1 -2.19 32.05 3.87
N PRO A 2 -1.01 32.71 3.80
CA PRO A 2 0.23 32.05 3.39
C PRO A 2 0.64 30.97 4.42
N ARG A 3 1.48 30.01 4.02
CA ARG A 3 1.89 28.90 4.90
C ARG A 3 2.74 29.36 6.09
N ARG A 4 2.74 28.58 7.18
CA ARG A 4 3.58 28.73 8.38
C ARG A 4 3.27 29.97 9.25
N TYR A 5 2.02 30.42 9.27
CA TYR A 5 1.52 31.40 10.25
C TYR A 5 0.97 30.67 11.48
N ALA A 6 1.32 31.16 12.68
CA ALA A 6 0.85 30.58 13.94
C ALA A 6 -0.53 31.12 14.36
N ASP A 7 -0.82 32.38 14.03
CA ASP A 7 -2.05 33.09 14.31
C ASP A 7 -2.52 33.93 13.11
N TYR A 8 -3.76 34.42 13.20
CA TYR A 8 -4.40 35.30 12.22
C TYR A 8 -5.47 36.15 12.92
N LEU A 9 -5.85 37.29 12.34
CA LEU A 9 -6.87 38.17 12.94
C LEU A 9 -8.27 37.66 12.61
N ALA A 10 -9.22 37.88 13.51
CA ALA A 10 -10.63 37.52 13.28
C ALA A 10 -11.25 38.27 12.08
N THR A 11 -10.72 39.44 11.75
CA THR A 11 -11.12 40.26 10.60
C THR A 11 -10.69 39.69 9.25
N ASP A 12 -9.75 38.73 9.23
CA ASP A 12 -9.18 38.18 7.99
C ASP A 12 -10.13 37.19 7.27
N GLY A 13 -11.23 36.79 7.91
CA GLY A 13 -12.26 35.93 7.31
C GLY A 13 -11.87 34.45 7.17
N PHE A 14 -10.70 34.02 7.68
CA PHE A 14 -10.22 32.64 7.57
C PHE A 14 -10.77 31.67 8.62
N THR A 15 -11.47 32.17 9.64
CA THR A 15 -11.92 31.36 10.81
C THR A 15 -12.74 30.14 10.40
N ASN A 16 -13.76 30.31 9.54
CA ASN A 16 -14.63 29.20 9.14
C ASN A 16 -13.88 28.13 8.35
N MET A 17 -12.97 28.54 7.45
CA MET A 17 -12.18 27.61 6.64
C MET A 17 -11.19 26.82 7.52
N ASN A 18 -10.51 27.49 8.46
CA ASN A 18 -9.63 26.83 9.42
C ASN A 18 -10.40 25.88 10.35
N MET A 19 -11.64 26.20 10.72
CA MET A 19 -12.50 25.32 11.51
C MET A 19 -12.86 24.05 10.73
N ILE A 20 -13.26 24.17 9.46
CA ILE A 20 -13.51 23.03 8.58
C ILE A 20 -12.25 22.16 8.44
N SER A 21 -11.09 22.78 8.22
CA SER A 21 -9.81 22.06 8.14
C SER A 21 -9.48 21.31 9.43
N THR A 22 -9.76 21.90 10.59
CA THR A 22 -9.54 21.27 11.90
C THR A 22 -10.45 20.06 12.12
N VAL A 23 -11.72 20.17 11.73
CA VAL A 23 -12.66 19.04 11.78
C VAL A 23 -12.18 17.93 10.85
N GLY A 24 -11.79 18.26 9.63
CA GLY A 24 -11.24 17.30 8.66
C GLY A 24 -9.97 16.61 9.14
N SER A 25 -9.03 17.35 9.72
CA SER A 25 -7.79 16.77 10.26
C SER A 25 -8.04 15.87 11.47
N THR A 26 -9.01 16.23 12.32
CA THR A 26 -9.42 15.41 13.45
C THR A 26 -10.06 14.11 12.98
N LEU A 27 -10.95 14.18 11.97
CA LEU A 27 -11.53 12.99 11.36
C LEU A 27 -10.46 12.10 10.72
N LEU A 28 -9.48 12.69 10.04
CA LEU A 28 -8.34 11.95 9.49
C LEU A 28 -7.53 11.26 10.59
N ALA A 29 -7.29 11.93 11.72
CA ALA A 29 -6.62 11.31 12.87
C ALA A 29 -7.44 10.12 13.43
N LEU A 30 -8.77 10.27 13.55
CA LEU A 30 -9.66 9.18 13.99
C LEU A 30 -9.68 8.01 13.01
N SER A 31 -9.51 8.25 11.70
CA SER A 31 -9.46 7.19 10.69
C SER A 31 -8.28 6.21 10.87
N MET A 32 -7.25 6.61 11.62
CA MET A 32 -6.13 5.75 11.98
C MET A 32 -6.51 4.66 13.00
N ILE A 33 -7.57 4.86 13.79
CA ILE A 33 -8.03 3.86 14.78
C ILE A 33 -8.40 2.53 14.12
N PRO A 34 -9.35 2.47 13.14
CA PRO A 34 -9.68 1.20 12.49
C PRO A 34 -8.50 0.59 11.74
N PHE A 35 -7.58 1.39 11.19
CA PHE A 35 -6.35 0.89 10.57
C PHE A 35 -5.46 0.14 11.58
N LEU A 36 -5.19 0.75 12.74
CA LEU A 36 -4.38 0.12 13.79
C LEU A 36 -5.04 -1.13 14.37
N VAL A 37 -6.36 -1.09 14.56
CA VAL A 37 -7.13 -2.26 14.99
C VAL A 37 -7.02 -3.39 13.95
N ASN A 38 -7.14 -3.08 12.66
CA ASN A 38 -6.98 -4.07 11.60
C ASN A 38 -5.59 -4.71 11.59
N VAL A 39 -4.52 -3.91 11.70
CA VAL A 39 -3.14 -4.41 11.79
C VAL A 39 -2.94 -5.29 13.03
N TRP A 40 -3.50 -4.89 14.18
CA TRP A 40 -3.40 -5.64 15.42
C TRP A 40 -4.07 -7.02 15.34
N ILE A 41 -5.27 -7.08 14.74
CA ILE A 41 -6.02 -8.32 14.56
C ILE A 41 -5.32 -9.22 13.53
N THR A 42 -4.97 -8.68 12.36
CA THR A 42 -4.41 -9.45 11.23
C THR A 42 -3.03 -10.02 11.50
N ARG A 43 -2.26 -9.46 12.44
CA ARG A 43 -0.99 -10.03 12.90
C ARG A 43 -1.11 -11.47 13.41
N LYS A 44 -2.28 -11.88 13.92
CA LYS A 44 -2.54 -13.24 14.42
C LYS A 44 -3.36 -14.08 13.44
N SER A 45 -3.71 -13.55 12.28
CA SER A 45 -4.47 -14.29 11.27
C SER A 45 -3.63 -15.41 10.65
N PRO A 46 -4.29 -16.46 10.09
CA PRO A 46 -3.60 -17.51 9.35
C PRO A 46 -2.73 -16.93 8.23
N LEU A 47 -1.57 -17.55 8.00
CA LEU A 47 -0.69 -17.20 6.88
C LEU A 47 -1.35 -17.56 5.56
N VAL A 48 -1.00 -16.80 4.52
CA VAL A 48 -1.46 -17.07 3.16
C VAL A 48 -0.65 -18.23 2.58
N GLY A 49 -1.33 -19.26 2.07
CA GLY A 49 -0.69 -20.46 1.50
C GLY A 49 -0.34 -20.37 0.01
N VAL A 50 -0.35 -19.17 -0.58
CA VAL A 50 -0.06 -18.92 -2.00
C VAL A 50 1.03 -17.86 -2.14
N ASP A 51 1.79 -17.93 -3.22
CA ASP A 51 2.88 -16.98 -3.51
C ASP A 51 2.35 -15.58 -3.85
N ASP A 52 1.22 -15.51 -4.58
CA ASP A 52 0.56 -14.26 -4.95
C ASP A 52 -0.89 -14.18 -4.40
N PRO A 53 -1.11 -13.52 -3.25
CA PRO A 53 -2.46 -13.28 -2.71
C PRO A 53 -3.33 -12.35 -3.57
N TRP A 54 -2.76 -11.55 -4.46
CA TRP A 54 -3.46 -10.53 -5.25
C TRP A 54 -3.73 -10.96 -6.70
N GLY A 55 -3.17 -12.11 -7.10
CA GLY A 55 -3.45 -12.82 -8.34
C GLY A 55 -2.58 -12.41 -9.53
N TYR A 56 -2.43 -11.11 -9.80
CA TYR A 56 -1.72 -10.61 -10.99
C TYR A 56 -0.48 -9.75 -10.65
N GLY A 57 0.23 -10.13 -9.60
CA GLY A 57 1.50 -9.55 -9.17
C GLY A 57 2.54 -9.55 -10.30
N ALA A 58 3.26 -8.46 -10.44
CA ALA A 58 4.15 -8.22 -11.57
C ALA A 58 5.63 -8.44 -11.21
N SER A 59 6.09 -7.73 -10.18
CA SER A 59 7.45 -7.74 -9.66
C SER A 59 7.85 -9.11 -9.10
N LEU A 60 9.17 -9.35 -8.96
CA LEU A 60 9.73 -10.60 -8.43
C LEU A 60 9.24 -10.98 -7.02
N GLU A 61 8.77 -10.02 -6.23
CA GLU A 61 8.26 -10.28 -4.87
C GLU A 61 7.05 -11.22 -4.86
N TRP A 62 6.29 -11.32 -5.96
CA TRP A 62 5.13 -12.20 -6.12
C TRP A 62 5.48 -13.57 -6.72
N ALA A 63 6.77 -13.86 -6.89
CA ALA A 63 7.28 -15.16 -7.31
C ALA A 63 7.90 -15.97 -6.16
N THR A 64 7.83 -15.47 -4.92
CA THR A 64 8.30 -16.18 -3.72
C THR A 64 7.14 -16.43 -2.75
N SER A 65 7.38 -17.28 -1.75
CA SER A 65 6.35 -17.65 -0.77
C SER A 65 5.95 -16.48 0.14
N CYS A 66 4.74 -16.55 0.71
CA CYS A 66 4.25 -15.61 1.71
C CYS A 66 4.10 -16.30 3.08
N PRO A 67 5.03 -16.13 4.05
CA PRO A 67 6.14 -15.19 4.08
C PRO A 67 7.37 -15.67 3.27
N PRO A 68 8.25 -14.73 2.84
CA PRO A 68 9.47 -15.10 2.14
C PRO A 68 10.44 -15.88 3.03
N PRO A 69 11.25 -16.80 2.46
CA PRO A 69 12.32 -17.47 3.19
C PRO A 69 13.41 -16.48 3.59
N ARG A 70 14.28 -16.86 4.54
CA ARG A 70 15.36 -16.00 5.07
C ARG A 70 16.26 -15.37 3.99
N HIS A 71 16.46 -16.05 2.87
CA HIS A 71 17.27 -15.59 1.74
C HIS A 71 16.42 -15.22 0.50
N ASN A 72 15.19 -14.74 0.75
CA ASN A 72 14.21 -14.22 -0.21
C ASN A 72 13.65 -15.21 -1.24
N PHE A 73 14.46 -16.06 -1.86
CA PHE A 73 14.03 -16.94 -2.94
C PHE A 73 14.52 -18.37 -2.75
N THR A 74 13.62 -19.33 -2.99
CA THR A 74 13.97 -20.75 -3.08
C THR A 74 14.46 -21.10 -4.50
N SER A 75 13.83 -20.50 -5.51
CA SER A 75 14.22 -20.60 -6.92
C SER A 75 13.96 -19.26 -7.61
N MET A 76 14.78 -18.92 -8.61
CA MET A 76 14.65 -17.66 -9.34
C MET A 76 13.92 -17.89 -10.67
N PRO A 77 12.81 -17.17 -10.95
CA PRO A 77 12.16 -17.27 -12.24
C PRO A 77 13.00 -16.61 -13.34
N ARG A 78 12.81 -17.05 -14.58
CA ARG A 78 13.52 -16.48 -15.72
C ARG A 78 12.94 -15.10 -16.05
N ILE A 79 13.76 -14.06 -15.91
CA ILE A 79 13.37 -12.67 -16.22
C ILE A 79 13.41 -12.47 -17.74
N ARG A 80 12.26 -12.14 -18.32
CA ARG A 80 12.10 -11.88 -19.77
C ARG A 80 11.40 -10.56 -20.08
N SER A 81 10.75 -9.97 -19.08
CA SER A 81 10.00 -8.72 -19.16
C SER A 81 10.16 -7.94 -17.85
N GLU A 82 9.53 -6.78 -17.78
CA GLU A 82 9.34 -5.98 -16.58
C GLU A 82 8.40 -6.63 -15.54
N ARG A 83 7.67 -7.71 -15.91
CA ARG A 83 6.69 -8.41 -15.05
C ARG A 83 7.02 -9.91 -14.88
N PRO A 84 8.18 -10.26 -14.31
CA PRO A 84 8.64 -11.66 -14.25
C PRO A 84 7.73 -12.61 -13.45
N ALA A 85 7.03 -12.14 -12.40
CA ALA A 85 6.09 -12.99 -11.67
C ALA A 85 4.81 -13.26 -12.47
N PHE A 86 4.34 -12.26 -13.21
CA PHE A 86 3.17 -12.40 -14.08
C PHE A 86 3.46 -13.40 -15.22
N ASP A 87 4.60 -13.28 -15.89
CA ASP A 87 4.99 -14.19 -16.97
C ASP A 87 5.13 -15.65 -16.49
N LEU A 88 5.55 -15.83 -15.23
CA LEU A 88 5.66 -17.13 -14.59
C LEU A 88 4.28 -17.76 -14.34
N HIS A 89 3.35 -16.99 -13.78
CA HIS A 89 2.01 -17.47 -13.41
C HIS A 89 1.05 -17.56 -14.62
N TYR A 90 1.28 -16.74 -15.64
CA TYR A 90 0.44 -16.62 -16.83
C TYR A 90 1.21 -16.85 -18.14
N PRO A 91 1.84 -18.02 -18.35
CA PRO A 91 2.68 -18.27 -19.52
C PRO A 91 1.90 -18.28 -20.86
N HIS A 92 0.57 -18.39 -20.80
CA HIS A 92 -0.32 -18.33 -21.96
C HIS A 92 -0.59 -16.89 -22.42
N ILE A 93 -0.43 -15.91 -21.53
CA ILE A 93 -0.55 -14.49 -21.83
C ILE A 93 0.85 -14.03 -22.25
N LYS A 94 1.19 -14.26 -23.52
CA LYS A 94 2.41 -13.67 -24.06
C LYS A 94 2.21 -12.17 -24.13
N THR A 95 2.89 -11.43 -23.27
CA THR A 95 3.19 -10.03 -23.55
C THR A 95 4.02 -10.05 -24.83
N GLU A 96 3.41 -9.72 -25.97
CA GLU A 96 4.16 -9.54 -27.20
C GLU A 96 5.24 -8.49 -26.91
N GLY A 97 6.49 -8.93 -27.03
CA GLY A 97 7.64 -8.10 -26.71
C GLY A 97 7.68 -6.86 -27.58
N HIS A 98 8.15 -5.77 -26.98
CA HIS A 98 8.85 -4.72 -27.70
C HIS A 98 10.04 -5.28 -28.49
#